data_AF-A0A402DLM8-F1
#
_entry.id   AF-A0A402DLM8-F1
#
_cell.length_a   1.000
_cell.length_b   1.000
_cell.length_c   1.000
_cell.angle_alpha   90.00
_cell.angle_beta   90.00
_cell.angle_gamma   90.00
#
_symmetry.space_group_name_H-M   'P 1'
#
loop_
_entity.id
_entity.type
_entity.pdbx_description
1 polymer ?
#
loop_
_entity_poly.entity_id
_entity_poly.type
_entity_poly.pdbx_seq_one_letter_code
_entity_poly.pdbx_strand_id
1 'polypeptide(L)'
;MIVAGSFFLADGREWHSSSSTFFWVLDALANHTTDKVLADHLLELIEFNVGFFGVEELADDQRVELLSLVGRLLKMVRAIPVDEPYRDSFIAQVDELATLAAAPRP
;
A
#
# COMPACT_ATOMS: atom_id res chain seq x y z
N MET A 1 16.42 -2.88 -10.31
CA MET A 1 15.41 -2.95 -9.25
C MET A 1 14.68 -4.27 -9.45
N ILE A 2 14.75 -5.20 -8.50
CA ILE A 2 13.94 -6.42 -8.58
C ILE A 2 12.57 -6.02 -8.06
N VAL A 3 11.57 -5.99 -8.94
CA VAL A 3 10.17 -5.84 -8.54
C VAL A 3 9.80 -7.09 -7.76
N ALA A 4 9.29 -6.90 -6.54
CA ALA A 4 8.97 -8.02 -5.66
C ALA A 4 7.63 -7.89 -4.95
N GLY A 5 6.94 -6.75 -5.14
CA GLY A 5 5.57 -6.51 -4.70
C GLY A 5 4.79 -5.70 -5.74
N SER A 6 3.54 -6.07 -6.00
CA SER A 6 2.65 -5.37 -6.95
C SER A 6 1.28 -5.08 -6.34
N PHE A 7 0.78 -3.86 -6.55
CA PHE A 7 -0.54 -3.43 -6.12
C PHE A 7 -1.36 -3.04 -7.35
N PHE A 8 -2.45 -3.75 -7.59
CA PHE A 8 -3.31 -3.56 -8.76
C PHE A 8 -4.51 -2.70 -8.38
N LEU A 9 -4.67 -1.56 -9.04
CA LEU A 9 -5.82 -0.67 -8.88
C LEU A 9 -6.97 -1.10 -9.80
N ALA A 10 -8.21 -0.77 -9.41
CA ALA A 10 -9.43 -1.18 -10.13
C ALA A 10 -9.57 -0.61 -11.56
N ASP A 11 -8.71 0.33 -11.95
CA ASP A 11 -8.66 0.90 -13.29
C ASP A 11 -7.54 0.31 -14.17
N GLY A 12 -6.88 -0.76 -13.70
CA GLY A 12 -5.80 -1.44 -14.41
C GLY A 12 -4.46 -0.76 -14.27
N ARG A 13 -4.33 0.30 -13.46
CA ARG A 13 -3.02 0.83 -13.08
C ARG A 13 -2.36 -0.08 -12.06
N GLU A 14 -1.04 -0.12 -12.11
CA GLU A 14 -0.22 -0.97 -11.26
C GLU A 14 0.82 -0.12 -10.54
N TRP A 15 1.04 -0.43 -9.27
CA TRP A 15 2.18 0.08 -8.51
C TRP A 15 3.12 -1.07 -8.21
N HIS A 16 4.41 -0.85 -8.45
CA HIS A 16 5.45 -1.84 -8.20
C HIS A 16 6.45 -1.31 -7.20
N SER A 17 6.88 -2.16 -6.27
CA SER A 17 7.85 -1.76 -5.26
C SER A 17 8.79 -2.89 -4.85
N SER A 18 9.74 -2.54 -3.98
CA SER A 18 10.55 -3.54 -3.28
C SER A 18 9.68 -4.32 -2.29
N SER A 19 10.04 -5.57 -1.96
CA SER A 19 9.32 -6.36 -0.95
C SER A 19 9.18 -5.62 0.38
N SER A 20 10.23 -4.93 0.81
CA SER A 20 10.23 -4.18 2.07
C SER A 20 9.17 -3.08 2.08
N THR A 21 9.06 -2.31 0.99
CA THR A 21 8.03 -1.28 0.87
C THR A 21 6.64 -1.88 0.74
N PHE A 22 6.49 -2.92 -0.06
CA PHE A 22 5.23 -3.61 -0.26
C PHE A 22 4.66 -4.14 1.06
N PHE A 23 5.44 -4.95 1.81
CA PHE A 23 4.97 -5.53 3.07
C PHE A 23 4.77 -4.48 4.17
N TRP A 24 5.57 -3.42 4.19
CA TRP A 24 5.31 -2.31 5.11
C TRP A 24 3.99 -1.60 4.78
N VAL A 25 3.66 -1.40 3.50
CA VAL A 25 2.37 -0.81 3.11
C VAL A 25 1.22 -1.71 3.57
N LEU A 26 1.29 -3.03 3.35
CA LEU A 26 0.26 -3.96 3.82
C LEU A 26 0.10 -3.92 5.34
N ASP A 27 1.21 -3.96 6.08
CA ASP A 27 1.19 -3.92 7.55
C ASP A 27 0.63 -2.58 8.06
N ALA A 28 1.04 -1.47 7.47
CA ALA A 28 0.51 -0.15 7.83
C ALA A 28 -1.00 -0.05 7.57
N LEU A 29 -1.49 -0.58 6.45
CA LEU A 29 -2.92 -0.61 6.13
C LEU A 29 -3.69 -1.52 7.09
N ALA A 30 -3.18 -2.71 7.38
CA ALA A 30 -3.79 -3.67 8.30
C ALA A 30 -3.93 -3.10 9.73
N ASN A 31 -2.94 -2.34 10.19
CA ASN A 31 -2.96 -1.73 11.53
C ASN A 31 -3.86 -0.48 11.63
N HIS A 32 -4.29 0.12 10.52
CA HIS A 32 -5.05 1.37 10.52
C HIS A 32 -6.46 1.26 9.94
N THR A 33 -6.81 0.12 9.34
CA THR A 33 -8.18 -0.16 8.91
C THR A 33 -9.08 -0.44 10.11
N THR A 34 -10.34 0.00 10.00
CA THR A 34 -11.42 -0.29 10.93
C THR A 34 -12.20 -1.54 10.53
N ASP A 35 -12.15 -1.94 9.25
CA ASP A 35 -12.63 -3.22 8.78
C ASP A 35 -11.67 -4.36 9.20
N LYS A 36 -12.16 -5.25 10.07
CA LYS A 36 -11.40 -6.41 10.56
C LYS A 36 -11.15 -7.46 9.48
N VAL A 37 -12.07 -7.67 8.55
CA VAL A 37 -11.90 -8.65 7.46
C VAL A 37 -10.79 -8.18 6.52
N LEU A 38 -10.76 -6.87 6.21
CA LEU A 38 -9.66 -6.28 5.45
C LEU A 38 -8.33 -6.40 6.20
N ALA A 39 -8.31 -6.12 7.52
CA ALA A 39 -7.10 -6.29 8.33
C ALA A 39 -6.56 -7.72 8.28
N ASP A 40 -7.43 -8.70 8.54
CA ASP A 40 -7.06 -10.12 8.56
C ASP A 40 -6.55 -10.57 7.18
N HIS A 41 -7.20 -10.14 6.09
CA HIS A 41 -6.76 -10.46 4.73
C HIS A 41 -5.38 -9.87 4.40
N LEU A 42 -5.11 -8.62 4.75
CA LEU A 42 -3.79 -8.00 4.54
C LEU A 42 -2.69 -8.71 5.35
N LEU A 43 -3.00 -9.15 6.57
CA LEU A 43 -2.08 -9.92 7.40
C LEU A 43 -1.81 -11.32 6.83
N GLU A 44 -2.80 -11.98 6.25
CA GLU A 44 -2.60 -13.26 5.55
C GLU A 44 -1.62 -13.12 4.36
N LEU A 45 -1.73 -12.04 3.58
CA LEU A 45 -0.79 -11.77 2.49
C LEU A 45 0.65 -11.63 3.00
N ILE A 46 0.85 -11.00 4.16
CA ILE A 46 2.15 -10.87 4.82
C ILE A 46 2.62 -12.25 5.32
N GLU A 47 1.77 -12.99 6.01
CA GLU A 47 2.08 -14.32 6.59
C GLU A 47 2.52 -15.31 5.51
N PHE A 48 1.81 -15.33 4.38
CA PHE A 48 2.10 -16.22 3.25
C PHE A 48 3.09 -15.61 2.25
N ASN A 49 3.67 -14.43 2.53
CA ASN A 49 4.65 -13.75 1.69
C ASN A 49 4.15 -13.56 0.24
N VAL A 50 2.87 -13.21 0.09
CA VAL A 50 2.22 -12.97 -1.20
C VAL A 50 2.65 -11.61 -1.72
N GLY A 51 3.41 -11.58 -2.80
CA GLY A 51 3.96 -10.35 -3.41
C GLY A 51 3.00 -9.61 -4.34
N PHE A 52 1.69 -9.82 -4.22
CA PHE A 52 0.70 -9.11 -5.03
C PHE A 52 -0.59 -8.87 -4.27
N PHE A 53 -1.29 -7.79 -4.60
CA PHE A 53 -2.58 -7.46 -4.03
C PHE A 53 -3.44 -6.67 -5.03
N GLY A 54 -4.67 -7.13 -5.27
CA GLY A 54 -5.62 -6.45 -6.15
C GLY A 54 -6.77 -5.82 -5.38
N VAL A 55 -6.97 -4.51 -5.52
CA VAL A 55 -8.09 -3.82 -4.83
C VAL A 55 -9.47 -4.22 -5.37
N GLU A 56 -9.50 -4.85 -6.54
CA GLU A 56 -10.70 -5.39 -7.17
C GLU A 56 -11.27 -6.61 -6.43
N GLU A 57 -10.45 -7.30 -5.66
CA GLU A 57 -10.84 -8.42 -4.80
C GLU A 57 -11.59 -7.96 -3.54
N LEU A 58 -11.49 -6.67 -3.22
CA LEU A 58 -12.18 -6.07 -2.07
C LEU A 58 -13.62 -5.67 -2.39
N ALA A 59 -14.46 -5.74 -1.36
CA ALA A 59 -15.77 -5.10 -1.36
C ALA A 59 -15.65 -3.57 -1.51
N ASP A 60 -16.72 -2.92 -1.98
CA ASP A 60 -16.69 -1.48 -2.30
C ASP A 60 -16.35 -0.60 -1.09
N ASP A 61 -16.87 -0.93 0.09
CA ASP A 61 -16.59 -0.25 1.35
C ASP A 61 -15.14 -0.42 1.80
N GLN A 62 -14.62 -1.66 1.74
CA GLN A 62 -13.22 -1.97 2.00
C GLN A 62 -12.28 -1.23 1.06
N ARG A 63 -12.64 -1.14 -0.23
CA ARG A 63 -11.85 -0.42 -1.23
C ARG A 63 -11.80 1.07 -0.92
N VAL A 64 -12.93 1.68 -0.57
CA VAL A 64 -12.99 3.10 -0.19
C VAL A 64 -12.14 3.36 1.05
N GLU A 65 -12.24 2.51 2.06
CA GLU A 65 -11.43 2.62 3.28
C GLU A 65 -9.94 2.49 2.97
N LEU A 66 -9.54 1.43 2.26
CA LEU A 66 -8.15 1.18 1.88
C LEU A 66 -7.55 2.36 1.11
N LEU A 67 -8.24 2.90 0.10
CA LEU A 67 -7.75 4.04 -0.69
C LEU A 67 -7.63 5.31 0.17
N SER A 68 -8.55 5.53 1.10
CA SER A 68 -8.45 6.62 2.09
C SER A 68 -7.23 6.46 2.99
N LEU A 69 -6.92 5.24 3.43
CA LEU A 69 -5.75 4.94 4.27
C LEU A 69 -4.44 5.11 3.49
N VAL A 70 -4.38 4.67 2.23
CA VAL A 70 -3.22 4.89 1.35
C VAL A 70 -2.84 6.37 1.29
N GLY A 71 -3.82 7.28 1.17
CA GLY A 71 -3.57 8.72 1.22
C GLY A 71 -2.99 9.23 2.54
N ARG A 72 -3.16 8.49 3.65
CA ARG A 72 -2.59 8.83 4.97
C ARG A 72 -1.18 8.27 5.16
N LEU A 73 -0.80 7.20 4.47
CA LEU A 73 0.52 6.57 4.59
C LEU A 73 1.67 7.55 4.33
N LEU A 74 1.48 8.51 3.42
CA LEU A 74 2.48 9.53 3.12
C LEU A 74 2.88 10.35 4.35
N LYS A 75 1.94 10.62 5.27
CA LYS A 75 2.25 11.31 6.53
C LYS A 75 3.10 10.44 7.45
N MET A 76 2.86 9.13 7.47
CA MET A 76 3.60 8.17 8.29
C MET A 76 5.04 8.03 7.82
N VAL A 77 5.27 7.82 6.51
CA VAL A 77 6.63 7.67 5.96
C VAL A 77 7.46 8.95 6.07
N ARG A 78 6.82 10.13 6.06
CA ARG A 78 7.53 11.40 6.26
C ARG A 78 8.06 11.58 7.69
N ALA A 79 7.54 10.81 8.65
CA ALA A 79 8.04 10.79 10.02
C ALA A 79 9.29 9.91 10.20
N ILE A 80 9.71 9.15 9.19
CA ILE A 80 10.99 8.42 9.20
C ILE A 80 12.14 9.43 9.41
N PRO A 81 13.10 9.17 10.33
CA PRO A 81 14.23 10.05 10.61
C PRO A 81 15.06 10.37 9.36
N VAL A 82 15.50 11.62 9.23
CA VAL A 82 16.17 12.15 8.02
C VAL A 82 17.53 11.50 7.72
N ASP A 83 18.15 10.88 8.71
CA ASP A 83 19.41 10.18 8.63
C ASP A 83 19.28 8.71 8.19
N GLU A 84 18.05 8.21 8.05
CA GLU A 84 17.80 6.87 7.53
C GLU A 84 18.11 6.80 6.02
N PRO A 85 19.05 5.94 5.58
CA PRO A 85 19.54 5.92 4.20
C PRO A 85 18.48 5.49 3.17
N TYR A 86 17.44 4.77 3.60
CA TYR A 86 16.35 4.33 2.73
C TYR A 86 15.18 5.33 2.66
N ARG A 87 15.14 6.34 3.53
CA ARG A 87 13.99 7.24 3.72
C ARG A 87 13.44 7.81 2.42
N ASP A 88 14.29 8.45 1.63
CA ASP A 88 13.84 9.17 0.44
C ASP A 88 13.30 8.20 -0.62
N SER A 89 13.92 7.03 -0.76
CA SER A 89 13.42 5.97 -1.66
C SER A 89 12.08 5.40 -1.20
N PHE A 90 11.86 5.34 0.11
CA PHE A 90 10.64 4.86 0.73
C PHE A 90 9.49 5.87 0.57
N ILE A 91 9.77 7.15 0.83
CA ILE A 91 8.83 8.25 0.61
C ILE A 91 8.43 8.30 -0.86
N ALA A 92 9.37 8.20 -1.79
CA ALA A 92 9.07 8.24 -3.23
C ALA A 92 8.11 7.11 -3.66
N GLN A 93 8.33 5.89 -3.19
CA GLN A 93 7.47 4.75 -3.52
C GLN A 93 6.06 4.89 -2.93
N VAL A 94 5.93 5.37 -1.68
CA VAL A 94 4.62 5.58 -1.06
C VAL A 94 3.89 6.80 -1.63
N ASP A 95 4.62 7.84 -2.04
CA ASP A 95 4.07 9.00 -2.74
C ASP A 95 3.52 8.63 -4.12
N GLU A 96 4.22 7.75 -4.85
CA GLU A 96 3.75 7.17 -6.10
C GLU A 96 2.44 6.39 -5.90
N LEU A 97 2.38 5.50 -4.91
CA LEU A 97 1.17 4.75 -4.59
C LEU A 97 0.00 5.68 -4.23
N ALA A 98 0.24 6.69 -3.40
CA ALA A 98 -0.78 7.66 -3.02
C ALA A 98 -1.27 8.49 -4.22
N THR A 99 -0.36 8.87 -5.11
CA THR A 99 -0.71 9.58 -6.36
C THR A 99 -1.55 8.70 -7.27
N LEU A 100 -1.20 7.42 -7.40
CA LEU A 100 -1.99 6.46 -8.17
C LEU A 100 -3.39 6.30 -7.57
N ALA A 101 -3.50 6.08 -6.26
CA ALA A 101 -4.78 5.93 -5.57
C ALA A 101 -5.68 7.17 -5.64
N ALA A 102 -5.10 8.38 -5.71
CA ALA A 102 -5.85 9.64 -5.76
C ALA A 102 -6.29 10.06 -7.17
N ALA A 103 -5.65 9.56 -8.23
CA ALA A 103 -5.97 10.02 -9.57
C ALA A 103 -7.37 9.50 -9.99
N PRO A 104 -8.23 10.37 -10.57
CA PRO A 104 -9.51 9.95 -11.10
C PRO A 104 -9.32 8.94 -12.24
N ARG A 105 -10.26 8.00 -12.34
CA ARG A 105 -10.33 7.05 -13.46
C ARG A 105 -10.35 7.85 -14.78
N PRO A 106 -9.53 7.49 -15.78
CA PRO A 106 -9.56 8.12 -17.10
C PRO A 106 -10.91 7.91 -17.81
#